data_AF-A0A1B0D5N5-F1
#
_entry.id   AF-A0A1B0D5N5-F1
#
_cell.length_a   1.000
_cell.length_b   1.000
_cell.length_c   1.000
_cell.angle_alpha   90.00
_cell.angle_beta   90.00
_cell.angle_gamma   90.00
#
_symmetry.space_group_name_H-M   'P 1'
#
loop_
_entity.id
_entity.type
_entity.pdbx_description
1 polymer ?
#
loop_
_entity_poly.entity_id
_entity_poly.type
_entity_poly.pdbx_seq_one_letter_code
_entity_poly.pdbx_strand_id
1 'polypeptide(L)' 'MCDNTLIRPSSQYVKLNVGGSLFQTTIGTLTKHDTMFRAMFSGRMDLHTDAEGWIMID' A
#
# COMPACT_ATOMS: atom_id res chain seq x y z
N MET A 1 26.08 15.29 2.43
CA MET A 1 25.17 14.51 1.58
C MET A 1 24.29 13.74 2.53
N CYS A 2 23.03 14.16 2.68
CA CYS A 2 22.11 13.56 3.65
C CYS A 2 21.76 12.16 3.18
N ASP A 3 21.91 11.18 4.08
CA ASP A 3 21.56 9.79 3.85
C ASP A 3 20.05 9.67 3.53
N ASN A 4 19.72 9.26 2.30
CA ASN A 4 18.35 9.09 1.81
C ASN A 4 17.73 7.74 2.21
N THR A 5 18.37 6.97 3.11
CA THR A 5 18.03 5.56 3.36
C THR A 5 16.98 5.32 4.46
N LEU A 6 16.32 6.36 4.99
CA LEU A 6 15.35 6.22 6.10
C LEU A 6 13.87 6.41 5.71
N ILE A 7 13.45 6.07 4.48
CA ILE A 7 12.00 5.92 4.23
C ILE A 7 11.55 4.65 4.94
N ARG A 8 10.97 4.81 6.13
CA ARG A 8 10.33 3.70 6.84
C ARG A 8 9.21 3.17 5.94
N PRO A 9 9.23 1.91 5.50
CA PRO A 9 8.19 1.38 4.63
C PRO A 9 6.80 1.52 5.27
N SER A 10 6.70 1.45 6.60
CA SER A 10 5.45 1.68 7.33
C SER A 10 4.88 3.10 7.19
N SER A 11 5.70 4.10 6.86
CA SER A 11 5.29 5.50 6.63
C SER A 11 5.02 5.79 5.15
N GLN A 12 5.25 4.84 4.25
CA GLN A 12 4.97 5.01 2.82
C GLN A 12 3.46 5.03 2.58
N TYR A 13 2.98 6.09 1.94
CA TYR A 13 1.59 6.20 1.52
C TYR A 13 1.27 5.34 0.30
N VAL A 14 0.05 4.82 0.27
CA VAL A 14 -0.53 4.09 -0.86
C VAL A 14 -1.96 4.57 -1.13
N LYS A 15 -2.37 4.41 -2.39
CA LYS A 15 -3.71 4.74 -2.88
C LYS A 15 -4.49 3.45 -3.12
N LEU A 16 -5.72 3.39 -2.59
CA LEU A 16 -6.62 2.25 -2.74
C LEU A 16 -7.93 2.70 -3.39
N ASN A 17 -8.37 1.97 -4.42
CA ASN A 17 -9.68 2.14 -5.01
C ASN A 17 -10.50 0.87 -4.70
N VAL A 18 -11.48 0.99 -3.79
CA VAL A 18 -12.32 -0.12 -3.32
C VAL A 18 -13.71 0.03 -3.94
N GLY A 19 -14.00 -0.70 -5.01
CA GLY A 19 -15.29 -0.62 -5.71
C GLY A 19 -15.69 0.80 -6.15
N GLY A 20 -14.73 1.67 -6.46
CA GLY A 20 -14.95 3.09 -6.80
C GLY A 20 -14.77 4.07 -5.64
N SER A 21 -14.59 3.58 -4.41
CA SER A 21 -14.33 4.42 -3.23
C SER A 21 -12.82 4.61 -3.03
N LEU A 22 -12.39 5.87 -2.99
CA LEU A 22 -10.98 6.24 -2.96
C LEU A 22 -10.48 6.43 -1.52
N PHE A 23 -9.40 5.73 -1.17
CA PHE A 23 -8.74 5.82 0.12
C PHE A 23 -7.24 6.03 -0.02
N GLN A 24 -6.67 6.80 0.92
CA GLN A 24 -5.23 6.94 1.06
C GLN A 24 -4.82 6.58 2.48
N THR A 25 -3.82 5.73 2.61
CA THR A 25 -3.31 5.28 3.91
C THR A 25 -1.83 4.94 3.77
N THR A 26 -1.21 4.37 4.80
CA THR A 26 0.17 3.91 4.74
C THR A 26 0.26 2.38 4.70
N ILE A 27 1.38 1.87 4.17
CA ILE A 27 1.72 0.43 4.27
C ILE A 27 1.64 -0.04 5.72
N GLY A 28 2.10 0.79 6.67
CA GLY A 28 2.05 0.47 8.10
C GLY A 28 0.64 0.20 8.61
N THR A 29 -0.37 0.96 8.14
CA THR A 29 -1.78 0.69 8.46
C THR A 29 -2.23 -0.65 7.89
N LEU A 30 -1.88 -0.95 6.63
CA LEU A 30 -2.31 -2.16 5.92
C LEU A 30 -1.63 -3.43 6.43
N THR A 31 -0.40 -3.32 6.95
CA THR A 31 0.37 -4.45 7.47
C THR A 31 0.32 -4.57 8.99
N LYS A 32 -0.47 -3.74 9.68
CA LYS A 32 -0.52 -3.68 11.16
C LYS A 32 -1.00 -5.00 11.80
N HIS A 33 -1.91 -5.69 11.12
CA HIS A 33 -2.56 -6.91 11.61
C HIS A 33 -2.39 -8.04 10.60
N ASP A 34 -2.58 -9.29 11.04
CA ASP A 34 -2.47 -10.46 10.17
C ASP A 34 -3.75 -10.66 9.36
N THR A 35 -3.92 -9.83 8.33
CA THR A 35 -5.09 -9.80 7.46
C THR A 35 -4.69 -10.03 6.01
N MET A 36 -5.68 -10.15 5.12
CA MET A 36 -5.44 -10.22 3.68
C MET A 36 -4.60 -9.03 3.17
N PHE A 37 -4.83 -7.83 3.70
CA PHE A 37 -4.02 -6.66 3.35
C PHE A 37 -2.54 -6.84 3.70
N ARG A 38 -2.20 -7.46 4.83
CA ARG A 38 -0.79 -7.75 5.13
C ARG A 38 -0.16 -8.68 4.11
N ALA A 39 -0.88 -9.71 3.66
CA ALA A 39 -0.40 -10.62 2.63
C ALA A 39 -0.22 -9.90 1.29
N MET A 40 -1.23 -9.14 0.85
CA MET A 40 -1.22 -8.34 -0.38
C MET A 40 -0.03 -7.36 -0.41
N PHE A 41 0.21 -6.66 0.70
CA PHE A 41 1.25 -5.64 0.80
C PHE A 41 2.59 -6.18 1.36
N SER A 42 2.76 -7.51 1.44
CA SER A 42 4.03 -8.14 1.81
C SER A 42 4.99 -8.35 0.62
N GLY A 43 4.56 -7.98 -0.60
CA GLY A 43 5.31 -8.23 -1.84
C GLY A 43 5.19 -9.68 -2.35
N ARG A 44 4.25 -10.45 -1.81
CA ARG A 44 4.02 -11.86 -2.18
C ARG A 44 2.85 -12.05 -3.15
N MET A 45 2.12 -10.99 -3.48
CA MET A 45 0.97 -11.00 -4.37
C MET A 45 1.11 -9.91 -5.41
N ASP A 46 0.70 -10.19 -6.64
CA ASP A 46 0.57 -9.18 -7.68
C ASP A 46 -0.67 -8.32 -7.41
N LEU A 47 -0.47 -7.00 -7.35
CA LEU A 47 -1.53 -6.04 -7.13
C LEU A 47 -1.88 -5.35 -8.45
N HIS A 48 -3.16 -5.37 -8.82
CA HIS A 48 -3.61 -4.61 -9.97
C HIS A 48 -3.58 -3.12 -9.64
N THR A 49 -2.74 -2.38 -10.37
CA THR A 49 -2.56 -0.94 -10.19
C THR A 49 -2.88 -0.24 -11.50
N ASP A 50 -3.68 0.84 -11.45
CA ASP A 50 -3.99 1.63 -12.63
C ASP A 50 -2.87 2.63 -13.00
N ALA A 51 -3.09 3.40 -14.07
CA ALA A 51 -2.13 4.39 -14.57
C ALA A 51 -1.88 5.58 -13.61
N GLU A 52 -2.78 5.81 -12.64
CA GLU A 52 -2.69 6.88 -11.64
C GLU A 52 -2.10 6.40 -10.29
N GLY A 53 -1.78 5.10 -10.22
CA GLY A 53 -1.19 4.46 -9.05
C GLY A 53 -2.22 3.98 -8.03
N TRP A 54 -3.51 3.83 -8.39
CA TRP A 54 -4.51 3.24 -7.51
C TRP A 54 -4.42 1.73 -7.54
N ILE A 55 -4.29 1.13 -6.37
CA ILE A 55 -4.40 -0.31 -6.19
C ILE A 55 -5.88 -0.66 -6.13
N MET A 56 -6.32 -1.50 -7.05
CA MET A 56 -7.71 -1.90 -7.21
C MET A 56 -8.03 -3.02 -6.21
N ILE A 57 -9.06 -2.80 -5.40
CA ILE A 57 -9.62 -3.78 -4.47
C ILE A 57 -11.07 -4.04 -4.92
N ASP A 58 -11.32 -5.26 -5.38
CA ASP A 58 -12.64 -5.79 -5.71
C ASP A 58 -13.22 -6.56 -4.51
#